data_AF-A0A7J8SGX1-F1
#
_entry.id   AF-A0A7J8SGX1-F1
#
_cell.length_a   1.000
_cell.length_b   1.000
_cell.length_c   1.000
_cell.angle_alpha   90.00
_cell.angle_beta   90.00
_cell.angle_gamma   90.00
#
_symmetry.space_group_name_H-M   'P 1'
#
loop_
_entity.id
_entity.type
_entity.pdbx_description
1 polymer ?
#
loop_
_entity_poly.entity_id
_entity_poly.type
_entity_poly.pdbx_seq_one_letter_code
_entity_poly.pdbx_strand_id
1 'polypeptide(L)'
;YDSYATYDELIPYTNAIERWDIKCIDQLPEYMKPSYKALLDVYEEMEQLMAKHGRQYRVEYAKNAFKHRREDDCSAIECYMEEYGVTAQEAYDVFNKHVESAWKDVNQEFMKPTEMPTEVLNRSLNLARVMDVLYREGDGYTYVGKAAKGGITSLLIEPIAL
;
A
#
# COMPACT_ATOMS: atom_id res chain seq x y z
N TYR A 1 2.63 -9.73 5.15
CA TYR A 1 2.98 -10.86 4.27
C TYR A 1 1.69 -11.45 3.71
N ASP A 2 1.67 -12.66 3.17
CA ASP A 2 0.46 -13.37 2.74
C ASP A 2 0.52 -14.82 3.28
N SER A 3 -0.63 -15.49 3.29
CA SER A 3 -0.97 -16.87 3.66
C SER A 3 -0.05 -17.98 3.14
N TYR A 4 0.83 -17.71 2.18
CA TYR A 4 1.76 -18.71 1.63
C TYR A 4 2.99 -18.98 2.50
N ALA A 5 3.38 -18.04 3.36
CA ALA A 5 4.58 -18.15 4.18
C ALA A 5 4.24 -18.57 5.61
N THR A 6 5.03 -19.48 6.18
CA THR A 6 4.95 -19.80 7.61
C THR A 6 5.67 -18.74 8.44
N TYR A 7 5.29 -18.58 9.71
CA TYR A 7 5.95 -17.64 10.63
C TYR A 7 7.48 -17.84 10.70
N ASP A 8 7.92 -19.11 10.74
CA ASP A 8 9.35 -19.46 10.76
C ASP A 8 10.09 -19.06 9.48
N GLU A 9 9.41 -19.04 8.33
CA GLU A 9 9.97 -18.56 7.06
C GLU A 9 9.93 -17.02 6.94
N LEU A 10 8.99 -16.36 7.62
CA LEU A 10 8.89 -14.90 7.66
C LEU A 10 10.03 -14.26 8.47
N ILE A 11 10.45 -14.88 9.58
CA ILE A 11 11.57 -14.38 10.40
C ILE A 11 12.84 -14.12 9.57
N PRO A 12 13.41 -15.10 8.82
CA PRO A 12 14.61 -14.87 8.03
C PRO A 12 14.37 -13.89 6.88
N TYR A 13 13.16 -13.83 6.32
CA TYR A 13 12.80 -12.87 5.26
C TYR A 13 12.74 -11.42 5.78
N THR A 14 12.09 -11.18 6.94
CA THR A 14 12.06 -9.86 7.60
C THR A 14 13.48 -9.42 7.97
N ASN A 15 14.30 -10.32 8.54
CA ASN A 15 15.71 -10.04 8.81
C ASN A 15 16.51 -9.68 7.54
N ALA A 16 16.23 -10.34 6.42
CA ALA A 16 16.86 -10.03 5.14
C ALA A 16 16.45 -8.62 4.65
N ILE A 17 15.17 -8.26 4.75
CA ILE A 17 14.68 -6.90 4.45
C ILE A 17 15.39 -5.85 5.32
N GLU A 18 15.44 -6.04 6.65
CA GLU A 18 16.07 -5.07 7.55
C GLU A 18 17.55 -4.83 7.20
N ARG A 19 18.29 -5.91 6.91
CA ARG A 19 19.69 -5.83 6.48
C ARG A 19 19.84 -5.21 5.11
N TRP A 20 18.97 -5.56 4.16
CA TRP A 20 18.97 -5.11 2.77
C TRP A 20 20.29 -5.45 2.05
N ASP A 21 20.73 -6.69 2.22
CA ASP A 21 21.93 -7.25 1.61
C ASP A 21 21.57 -8.52 0.83
N ILE A 22 22.01 -8.59 -0.44
CA ILE A 22 21.78 -9.77 -1.30
C ILE A 22 22.40 -11.04 -0.70
N LYS A 23 23.43 -10.93 0.14
CA LYS A 23 24.05 -12.07 0.82
C LYS A 23 23.10 -12.82 1.76
N CYS A 24 22.00 -12.20 2.18
CA CYS A 24 20.97 -12.86 2.97
C CYS A 24 20.14 -13.87 2.15
N ILE A 25 20.21 -13.84 0.81
CA ILE A 25 19.37 -14.66 -0.06
C ILE A 25 19.54 -16.16 0.17
N ASP A 26 20.75 -16.62 0.51
CA ASP A 26 21.04 -18.05 0.74
C ASP A 26 20.36 -18.60 2.00
N GLN A 27 19.90 -17.72 2.90
CA GLN A 27 19.20 -18.08 4.14
C GLN A 27 17.69 -18.22 3.93
N LEU A 28 17.18 -17.85 2.74
CA LEU A 28 15.75 -17.87 2.43
C LEU A 28 15.33 -19.19 1.79
N PRO A 29 14.07 -19.62 1.97
CA PRO A 29 13.47 -20.71 1.19
C PRO A 29 13.57 -20.45 -0.32
N GLU A 30 13.78 -21.50 -1.12
CA GLU A 30 13.99 -21.38 -2.58
C GLU A 30 12.90 -20.57 -3.29
N TYR A 31 11.63 -20.71 -2.89
CA TYR A 31 10.53 -19.99 -3.51
C TYR A 31 10.49 -18.49 -3.17
N MET A 32 11.12 -18.06 -2.07
CA MET A 32 11.20 -16.66 -1.63
C MET A 32 12.41 -15.91 -2.21
N LYS A 33 13.45 -16.63 -2.66
CA LYS A 33 14.66 -16.00 -3.23
C LYS A 33 14.34 -15.08 -4.41
N PRO A 34 13.47 -15.46 -5.38
CA PRO A 34 13.13 -14.57 -6.48
C PRO A 34 12.45 -13.27 -6.05
N SER A 35 11.57 -13.31 -5.04
CA SER A 35 10.87 -12.12 -4.57
C SER A 35 11.82 -11.15 -3.88
N TYR A 36 12.72 -11.66 -3.03
CA TYR A 36 13.73 -10.82 -2.37
C TYR A 36 14.71 -10.22 -3.37
N LYS A 37 15.17 -11.01 -4.35
CA LYS A 37 16.05 -10.52 -5.42
C LYS A 37 15.37 -9.42 -6.23
N ALA A 38 14.13 -9.65 -6.67
CA ALA A 38 13.37 -8.66 -7.44
C ALA A 38 13.17 -7.35 -6.66
N LEU A 39 12.91 -7.44 -5.35
CA LEU A 39 12.84 -6.26 -4.48
C LEU A 39 14.14 -5.45 -4.53
N LEU A 40 15.29 -6.09 -4.36
CA LEU A 40 16.58 -5.40 -4.39
C LEU A 40 16.88 -4.79 -5.76
N ASP A 41 16.66 -5.55 -6.84
CA ASP A 41 16.88 -5.10 -8.22
C ASP A 41 16.04 -3.83 -8.53
N VAL A 42 14.75 -3.82 -8.15
CA VAL A 42 13.86 -2.67 -8.37
C VAL A 42 14.37 -1.41 -7.66
N TYR A 43 14.83 -1.54 -6.41
CA TYR A 43 15.36 -0.39 -5.67
C TYR A 43 16.68 0.09 -6.25
N GLU A 44 17.55 -0.80 -6.71
CA GLU A 44 18.79 -0.42 -7.39
C GLU A 44 18.50 0.36 -8.69
N GLU A 45 17.56 -0.12 -9.52
CA GLU A 45 17.12 0.60 -10.71
C GLU A 45 16.55 1.99 -10.37
N MET A 46 15.73 2.08 -9.32
CA MET A 46 15.21 3.36 -8.84
C MET A 46 16.32 4.30 -8.36
N GLU A 47 17.32 3.80 -7.62
CA GLU A 47 18.48 4.57 -7.17
C GLU A 47 19.23 5.15 -8.38
N GLN A 48 19.52 4.31 -9.39
CA GLN A 48 20.20 4.74 -10.62
C GLN A 48 19.39 5.80 -11.40
N LEU A 49 18.08 5.60 -11.54
CA LEU A 49 17.20 6.56 -12.22
C LEU A 49 17.11 7.89 -11.47
N MET A 50 17.04 7.85 -10.13
CA MET A 50 16.90 9.05 -9.30
C MET A 50 18.21 9.78 -9.11
N ALA A 51 19.35 9.08 -9.12
CA ALA A 51 20.69 9.68 -9.07
C ALA A 51 20.93 10.60 -10.27
N LYS A 52 20.44 10.24 -11.48
CA LYS A 52 20.52 11.10 -12.69
C LYS A 52 19.89 12.48 -12.49
N HIS A 53 18.96 12.61 -11.53
CA HIS A 53 18.26 13.85 -11.21
C HIS A 53 18.65 14.44 -9.85
N GLY A 54 19.68 13.91 -9.18
CA GLY A 54 20.08 14.35 -7.83
C GLY A 54 19.05 14.05 -6.75
N ARG A 55 18.14 13.08 -6.97
CA ARG A 55 16.99 12.76 -6.09
C ARG A 55 17.13 11.40 -5.38
N GLN A 56 18.34 10.86 -5.32
CA GLN A 56 18.65 9.57 -4.68
C GLN A 56 18.13 9.47 -3.23
N TYR A 57 18.13 10.57 -2.48
CA TYR A 57 17.63 10.63 -1.10
C TYR A 57 16.19 10.13 -0.95
N ARG A 58 15.38 10.20 -2.02
CA ARG A 58 14.00 9.70 -2.01
C ARG A 58 13.93 8.18 -1.95
N VAL A 59 14.86 7.50 -2.61
CA VAL A 59 14.94 6.04 -2.58
C VAL A 59 15.48 5.58 -1.24
N GLU A 60 16.47 6.29 -0.68
CA GLU A 60 16.95 6.05 0.68
C GLU A 60 15.82 6.20 1.71
N TYR A 61 14.99 7.25 1.59
CA TYR A 61 13.81 7.40 2.44
C TYR A 61 12.83 6.23 2.28
N ALA A 62 12.50 5.84 1.05
CA ALA A 62 11.58 4.73 0.77
C ALA A 62 12.10 3.40 1.32
N LYS A 63 13.40 3.13 1.14
CA LYS A 63 14.09 1.95 1.66
C LYS A 63 14.03 1.90 3.19
N ASN A 64 14.34 3.01 3.85
CA ASN A 64 14.24 3.09 5.32
C ASN A 64 12.80 2.91 5.81
N ALA A 65 11.81 3.50 5.14
CA ALA A 65 10.40 3.30 5.48
C ALA A 65 9.97 1.84 5.29
N PHE A 66 10.47 1.16 4.25
CA PHE A 66 10.17 -0.25 4.00
C PHE A 66 10.79 -1.17 5.05
N LYS A 67 12.05 -0.92 5.44
CA LYS A 67 12.75 -1.67 6.50
C LYS A 67 12.02 -1.68 7.85
N HIS A 68 11.35 -0.59 8.18
CA HIS A 68 10.66 -0.41 9.47
C HIS A 68 9.14 -0.62 9.37
N ARG A 69 8.65 -1.17 8.26
CA ARG A 69 7.24 -1.51 8.13
C ARG A 69 6.90 -2.57 9.18
N ARG A 70 5.93 -2.27 10.04
CA ARG A 70 5.41 -3.25 10.98
C ARG A 70 4.49 -4.21 10.23
N GLU A 71 4.62 -5.49 10.58
CA GLU A 71 3.72 -6.53 10.13
C GLU A 71 2.41 -6.35 10.89
N ASP A 72 1.36 -5.90 10.21
CA ASP A 72 0.01 -5.84 10.77
C ASP A 72 -0.82 -6.94 10.10
N ASP A 73 -1.00 -8.06 10.81
CA ASP A 73 -1.73 -9.23 10.31
C ASP A 73 -3.18 -9.29 10.83
N CYS A 74 -3.60 -8.42 11.77
CA CYS A 74 -4.99 -8.43 12.26
C CYS A 74 -5.90 -7.53 11.41
N SER A 75 -7.05 -8.08 11.01
CA SER A 75 -8.12 -7.27 10.45
C SER A 75 -8.65 -6.32 11.52
N ALA A 76 -8.72 -5.03 11.21
CA ALA A 76 -9.30 -4.03 12.12
C ALA A 76 -10.74 -4.38 12.53
N ILE A 77 -11.48 -5.07 11.65
CA ILE A 77 -12.84 -5.56 11.93
C ILE A 77 -12.81 -6.69 12.96
N GLU A 78 -11.94 -7.68 12.79
CA GLU A 78 -11.82 -8.82 13.71
C GLU A 78 -11.33 -8.35 15.08
N CYS A 79 -10.29 -7.52 15.11
CA CYS A 79 -9.77 -6.89 16.32
C CYS A 79 -10.88 -6.10 17.06
N TYR A 80 -11.75 -5.36 16.35
CA TYR A 80 -12.88 -4.65 16.96
C TYR A 80 -14.00 -5.59 17.46
N MET A 81 -14.28 -6.67 16.73
CA MET A 81 -15.26 -7.68 17.17
C MET A 81 -14.80 -8.38 18.45
N GLU A 82 -13.52 -8.73 18.55
CA GLU A 82 -12.95 -9.35 19.75
C GLU A 82 -12.97 -8.40 20.96
N GLU A 83 -12.64 -7.13 20.76
CA GLU A 83 -12.59 -6.13 21.84
C GLU A 83 -13.98 -5.77 22.37
N TYR A 84 -14.97 -5.60 21.48
CA TYR A 84 -16.29 -5.07 21.84
C TYR A 84 -17.42 -6.11 21.81
N GLY A 85 -17.16 -7.34 21.38
CA GLY A 85 -18.15 -8.42 21.32
C GLY A 85 -19.28 -8.17 20.31
N VAL A 86 -19.02 -7.39 19.27
CA VAL A 86 -20.00 -7.00 18.24
C VAL A 86 -19.92 -7.89 17.00
N THR A 87 -20.92 -7.79 16.13
CA THR A 87 -20.90 -8.43 14.81
C THR A 87 -19.96 -7.71 13.83
N ALA A 88 -19.52 -8.43 12.80
CA ALA A 88 -18.71 -7.84 11.72
C ALA A 88 -19.40 -6.65 11.04
N GLN A 89 -20.73 -6.72 10.86
CA GLN A 89 -21.50 -5.64 10.24
C GLN A 89 -21.53 -4.39 11.13
N GLU A 90 -21.73 -4.55 12.44
CA GLU A 90 -21.70 -3.43 13.37
C GLU A 90 -20.31 -2.76 13.42
N ALA A 91 -19.24 -3.55 13.42
CA ALA A 91 -17.88 -3.03 13.29
C ALA A 91 -17.70 -2.27 11.97
N TYR A 92 -18.13 -2.86 10.84
CA TYR A 92 -18.06 -2.24 9.51
C TYR A 92 -18.80 -0.90 9.47
N ASP A 93 -19.99 -0.82 10.05
CA ASP A 93 -20.78 0.42 10.12
C ASP A 93 -20.08 1.50 10.96
N VAL A 94 -19.39 1.12 12.03
CA VAL A 94 -18.56 2.04 12.84
C VAL A 94 -17.39 2.57 12.01
N PHE A 95 -16.62 1.69 11.37
CA PHE A 95 -15.49 2.10 10.55
C PHE A 95 -15.91 2.97 9.35
N ASN A 96 -17.04 2.67 8.70
CA ASN A 96 -17.56 3.52 7.62
C ASN A 96 -17.92 4.93 8.10
N LYS A 97 -18.53 5.07 9.28
CA LYS A 97 -18.78 6.40 9.86
C LYS A 97 -17.48 7.16 10.11
N HIS A 98 -16.42 6.48 10.55
CA HIS A 98 -15.10 7.09 10.70
C HIS A 98 -14.52 7.52 9.35
N VAL A 99 -14.65 6.70 8.31
CA VAL A 99 -14.23 7.03 6.94
C VAL A 99 -15.00 8.25 6.40
N GLU A 100 -16.32 8.29 6.57
CA GLU A 100 -17.15 9.44 6.18
C GLU A 100 -16.75 10.72 6.92
N SER A 101 -16.46 10.62 8.22
CA SER A 101 -15.96 11.74 9.01
C SER A 101 -14.61 12.22 8.48
N ALA A 102 -13.66 11.30 8.25
CA ALA A 102 -12.34 11.63 7.74
C ALA A 102 -12.40 12.31 6.36
N TRP A 103 -13.34 11.90 5.49
CA TRP A 103 -13.59 12.60 4.22
C TRP A 103 -14.04 14.05 4.42
N LYS A 104 -14.90 14.32 5.42
CA LYS A 104 -15.31 15.69 5.75
C LYS A 104 -14.15 16.51 6.27
N ASP A 105 -13.30 15.93 7.13
CA ASP A 105 -12.12 16.61 7.67
C ASP A 105 -11.12 16.96 6.54
N VAL A 106 -10.84 16.02 5.64
CA VAL A 106 -10.02 16.27 4.45
C VAL A 106 -10.59 17.43 3.62
N ASN A 107 -11.90 17.42 3.35
CA ASN A 107 -12.54 18.50 2.59
C ASN A 107 -12.42 19.86 3.31
N GLN A 108 -12.54 19.89 4.63
CA GLN A 108 -12.40 21.12 5.42
C GLN A 108 -10.96 21.65 5.41
N GLU A 109 -9.96 20.77 5.55
CA GLU A 109 -8.55 21.17 5.53
C GLU A 109 -8.13 21.72 4.16
N PHE A 110 -8.64 21.15 3.07
CA PHE A 110 -8.38 21.67 1.72
C PHE A 110 -8.99 23.05 1.45
N MET A 111 -9.94 23.51 2.26
CA MET A 111 -10.52 24.86 2.15
C MET A 111 -9.70 25.92 2.88
N LYS A 112 -8.79 25.52 3.78
CA LYS A 112 -7.94 26.43 4.55
C LYS A 112 -6.67 26.76 3.76
N PRO A 113 -6.09 27.95 3.93
CA PRO A 113 -4.73 28.22 3.47
C PRO A 113 -3.77 27.20 4.08
N THR A 114 -2.92 26.61 3.26
CA THR A 114 -1.93 25.62 3.68
C THR A 114 -0.54 26.06 3.24
N GLU A 115 0.47 25.79 4.08
CA GLU A 115 1.88 26.00 3.74
C GLU A 115 2.39 24.91 2.77
N MET A 116 1.72 23.75 2.74
CA MET A 116 2.09 22.62 1.90
C MET A 116 1.58 22.82 0.47
N PRO A 117 2.42 22.60 -0.57
CA PRO A 117 1.95 22.66 -1.96
C PRO A 117 0.80 21.69 -2.21
N THR A 118 -0.25 22.16 -2.89
CA THR A 118 -1.45 21.37 -3.20
C THR A 118 -1.11 20.11 -3.98
N GLU A 119 -0.07 20.13 -4.81
CA GLU A 119 0.42 18.98 -5.58
C GLU A 119 0.93 17.84 -4.68
N VAL A 120 1.45 18.17 -3.48
CA VAL A 120 1.86 17.16 -2.50
C VAL A 120 0.62 16.58 -1.82
N LEU A 121 -0.32 17.42 -1.39
CA LEU A 121 -1.56 16.97 -0.74
C LEU A 121 -2.43 16.12 -1.68
N ASN A 122 -2.47 16.48 -2.97
CA ASN A 122 -3.18 15.75 -4.00
C ASN A 122 -2.69 14.30 -4.16
N ARG A 123 -1.43 13.99 -3.82
CA ARG A 123 -0.93 12.60 -3.87
C ARG A 123 -1.62 11.75 -2.82
N SER A 124 -1.73 12.24 -1.59
CA SER A 124 -2.42 11.54 -0.50
C SER A 124 -3.93 11.43 -0.78
N LEU A 125 -4.55 12.51 -1.25
CA LEU A 125 -5.96 12.53 -1.63
C LEU A 125 -6.27 11.54 -2.76
N ASN A 126 -5.43 11.51 -3.80
CA ASN A 126 -5.63 10.59 -4.92
C ASN A 126 -5.39 9.14 -4.51
N LEU A 127 -4.46 8.87 -3.58
CA LEU A 127 -4.32 7.52 -3.00
C LEU A 127 -5.61 7.11 -2.28
N ALA A 128 -6.18 7.97 -1.43
CA ALA A 128 -7.46 7.69 -0.76
C ALA A 128 -8.60 7.44 -1.77
N ARG A 129 -8.66 8.21 -2.87
CA ARG A 129 -9.63 7.98 -3.96
C ARG A 129 -9.43 6.66 -4.68
N VAL A 130 -8.19 6.25 -4.92
CA VAL A 130 -7.90 4.93 -5.52
C VAL A 130 -8.38 3.81 -4.60
N MET A 131 -8.12 3.92 -3.29
CA MET A 131 -8.60 2.94 -2.31
C MET A 131 -10.14 2.89 -2.29
N ASP A 132 -10.81 4.06 -2.29
CA ASP A 132 -12.28 4.11 -2.39
C ASP A 132 -12.80 3.44 -3.66
N VAL A 133 -12.19 3.68 -4.82
CA VAL A 133 -12.60 3.05 -6.09
C VAL A 133 -12.38 1.55 -6.09
N LEU A 134 -11.22 1.07 -5.60
CA LEU A 134 -10.86 -0.34 -5.63
C LEU A 134 -11.64 -1.17 -4.61
N TYR A 135 -11.97 -0.58 -3.45
CA TYR A 135 -12.54 -1.32 -2.32
C TYR A 135 -14.02 -1.04 -2.04
N ARG A 136 -14.69 -0.20 -2.85
CA ARG A 136 -16.11 0.17 -2.65
C ARG A 136 -17.07 -1.00 -2.56
N GLU A 137 -16.85 -2.03 -3.37
CA GLU A 137 -17.74 -3.20 -3.52
C GLU A 137 -17.08 -4.50 -3.00
N GLY A 138 -16.04 -4.38 -2.18
CA GLY A 138 -15.19 -5.49 -1.75
C GLY A 138 -13.79 -5.42 -2.38
N ASP A 139 -13.00 -6.50 -2.33
CA ASP A 139 -11.62 -6.50 -2.82
C ASP A 139 -11.54 -6.50 -4.36
N GLY A 140 -11.67 -5.31 -4.96
CA GLY A 140 -11.55 -5.10 -6.40
C GLY A 140 -10.12 -5.07 -6.93
N TYR A 141 -9.11 -5.13 -6.05
CA TYR A 141 -7.70 -5.22 -6.44
C TYR A 141 -7.32 -6.68 -6.76
N THR A 142 -7.62 -7.61 -5.84
CA THR A 142 -7.36 -9.04 -6.05
C THR A 142 -8.41 -9.65 -6.98
N TYR A 143 -9.69 -9.33 -6.76
CA TYR A 143 -10.81 -9.82 -7.57
C TYR A 143 -11.29 -8.70 -8.48
N VAL A 144 -10.58 -8.52 -9.60
CA VAL A 144 -10.83 -7.44 -10.56
C VAL A 144 -12.28 -7.47 -11.07
N GLY A 145 -13.11 -6.63 -10.46
CA GLY A 145 -14.53 -6.52 -10.75
C GLY A 145 -14.83 -5.69 -12.00
N LYS A 146 -16.13 -5.53 -12.28
CA LYS A 146 -16.59 -4.71 -13.41
C LYS A 146 -16.10 -3.26 -13.33
N ALA A 147 -16.07 -2.69 -12.12
CA ALA A 147 -15.62 -1.31 -11.90
C ALA A 147 -14.16 -1.09 -12.30
N ALA A 148 -13.23 -1.89 -11.76
CA ALA A 148 -11.81 -1.80 -12.10
C ALA A 148 -11.54 -2.11 -13.57
N LYS A 149 -12.15 -3.18 -14.10
CA LYS A 149 -12.00 -3.55 -15.53
C LYS A 149 -12.54 -2.47 -16.47
N GLY A 150 -13.72 -1.93 -16.18
CA GLY A 150 -14.31 -0.83 -16.95
C GLY A 150 -13.44 0.42 -16.93
N GLY A 151 -12.91 0.78 -15.76
CA GLY A 151 -11.97 1.89 -15.63
C GLY A 151 -10.71 1.71 -16.47
N ILE A 152 -10.08 0.53 -16.44
CA ILE A 152 -8.91 0.23 -17.28
C ILE A 152 -9.24 0.35 -18.77
N THR A 153 -10.36 -0.23 -19.20
CA THR A 153 -10.78 -0.18 -20.61
C THR A 153 -10.97 1.26 -21.06
N SER A 154 -11.75 2.07 -20.34
CA SER A 154 -12.05 3.45 -20.75
C SER A 154 -10.85 4.40 -20.63
N LEU A 155 -9.89 4.15 -19.75
CA LEU A 155 -8.75 5.04 -19.53
C LEU A 155 -7.52 4.69 -20.38
N LEU A 156 -7.28 3.40 -20.64
CA LEU A 156 -6.02 2.90 -21.21
C LEU A 156 -6.17 2.17 -22.53
N ILE A 157 -7.40 1.78 -22.92
CA ILE A 157 -7.64 0.98 -24.13
C ILE A 157 -8.48 1.76 -25.15
N GLU A 158 -9.62 2.30 -24.73
CA GLU A 158 -10.57 2.98 -25.61
C GLU A 158 -10.21 4.47 -25.75
N PRO A 159 -9.90 4.95 -26.97
CA PRO A 159 -9.68 6.37 -27.19
C PRO A 159 -11.00 7.15 -27.11
N ILE A 160 -10.94 8.40 -26.67
CA ILE A 160 -12.08 9.31 -26.71
C ILE A 160 -12.37 9.63 -28.19
N ALA A 161 -13.58 9.31 -28.64
CA ALA A 161 -14.03 9.72 -29.97
C ALA A 161 -14.11 11.24 -30.06
N LEU A 162 -13.47 11.81 -31.09
CA LEU A 162 -13.44 13.25 -31.37
C LEU A 162 -14.59 13.66 -32.30
#